data_AF-A0A235F9F8-F1
#
_entry.id   AF-A0A235F9F8-F1
#
_cell.length_a   1.000
_cell.length_b   1.000
_cell.length_c   1.000
_cell.angle_alpha   90.00
_cell.angle_beta   90.00
_cell.angle_gamma   90.00
#
_symmetry.space_group_name_H-M   'P 1'
#
loop_
_entity.id
_entity.type
_entity.pdbx_description
1 polymer ?
#
loop_
_entity_poly.entity_id
_entity_poly.type
_entity_poly.pdbx_seq_one_letter_code
_entity_poly.pdbx_strand_id
1 'polypeptide(L)'
;MDQLETIISNYTAELEERLARIQKVHRENVVEEVKDHLYSFVQDYKSQGLTDAEIEEKIQQEFLSMDELAEGIMSSSPKNSLHHRMKKNYTLILPLIAGSLGIFAFPDHQELLIALMLFIYSYLVVTKKMTWGFAAVRKNPGRVKHHEKVSQLGSIYLFLLGMVFIIGQFVTMTNENLIFLSVIVFISLSFFFYINRMLAR
;
A
#
# COMPACT_ATOMS: atom_id res chain seq x y z
N MET A 1 -3.01 -0.38 38.51
CA MET A 1 -2.16 -0.20 37.32
C MET A 1 -0.85 -0.88 37.62
N ASP A 2 -0.41 -1.74 36.72
CA ASP A 2 0.83 -2.52 36.86
C ASP A 2 2.03 -1.54 36.88
N GLN A 3 3.05 -1.77 37.71
CA GLN A 3 4.19 -0.83 37.81
C GLN A 3 4.87 -0.66 36.44
N LEU A 4 4.90 -1.73 35.65
CA LEU A 4 5.46 -1.74 34.30
C LEU A 4 4.60 -0.97 33.28
N GLU A 5 3.28 -0.97 33.41
CA GLU A 5 2.41 -0.12 32.57
C GLU A 5 2.72 1.37 32.77
N THR A 6 3.03 1.74 34.01
CA THR A 6 3.40 3.12 34.36
C THR A 6 4.75 3.49 33.73
N ILE A 7 5.72 2.57 33.77
CA ILE A 7 7.04 2.76 33.15
C ILE A 7 6.92 2.90 31.63
N ILE A 8 6.18 2.02 30.95
CA ILE A 8 5.95 2.10 29.49
C ILE A 8 5.24 3.40 29.13
N SER A 9 4.22 3.80 29.91
CA SER A 9 3.49 5.05 29.67
C SER A 9 4.39 6.28 29.80
N ASN A 10 5.26 6.31 30.82
CA ASN A 10 6.20 7.42 31.00
C ASN A 10 7.23 7.46 29.88
N TYR A 11 7.78 6.30 29.49
CA TYR A 11 8.75 6.19 28.40
C TYR A 11 8.17 6.66 27.06
N THR A 12 6.95 6.24 26.73
CA THR A 12 6.28 6.61 25.47
C THR A 12 5.84 8.08 25.44
N ALA A 13 5.45 8.65 26.59
CA ALA A 13 5.14 10.08 26.70
C ALA A 13 6.38 10.96 26.49
N GLU A 14 7.52 10.59 27.07
CA GLU A 14 8.78 11.30 26.89
C GLU A 14 9.29 11.22 25.45
N LEU A 15 9.13 10.06 24.80
CA LEU A 15 9.44 9.90 23.38
C LEU A 15 8.54 10.80 22.50
N GLU A 16 7.24 10.88 22.80
CA GLU A 16 6.32 11.73 22.05
C GLU A 16 6.71 13.22 22.14
N GLU A 17 7.09 13.69 23.34
CA GLU A 17 7.55 15.06 23.55
C GLU A 17 8.81 15.37 22.73
N ARG A 18 9.79 14.46 22.74
CA ARG A 18 11.05 14.63 21.99
C ARG A 18 10.85 14.57 20.47
N LEU A 19 9.87 13.79 19.99
CA LEU A 19 9.49 13.70 18.58
C LEU A 19 8.49 14.79 18.14
N ALA A 20 8.19 15.79 18.98
CA ALA A 20 7.23 16.86 18.66
C ALA A 20 7.54 17.62 17.35
N ARG A 21 8.80 17.62 16.91
CA ARG A 21 9.28 18.28 15.68
C ARG A 21 8.99 17.49 14.40
N ILE A 22 8.52 16.24 14.49
CA ILE A 22 8.16 15.37 13.37
C ILE A 22 6.65 15.49 13.07
N GLN A 23 6.25 15.17 11.84
CA GLN A 23 4.84 15.11 11.44
C GLN A 23 4.03 14.19 12.39
N LYS A 24 2.92 14.71 12.91
CA LYS A 24 2.05 14.05 13.89
C LYS A 24 1.76 12.57 13.59
N VAL A 25 1.35 12.26 12.36
CA VAL A 25 1.03 10.88 11.93
C VAL A 25 2.26 9.95 12.02
N HIS A 26 3.44 10.44 11.66
CA HIS A 26 4.67 9.64 11.74
C HIS A 26 5.11 9.47 13.20
N ARG A 27 4.94 10.50 14.02
CA ARG A 27 5.19 10.44 15.47
C ARG A 27 4.30 9.41 16.15
N GLU A 28 2.98 9.46 15.90
CA GLU A 28 2.02 8.51 16.47
C GLU A 28 2.38 7.07 16.11
N ASN A 29 2.66 6.79 14.84
CA ASN A 29 3.05 5.45 14.39
C ASN A 29 4.34 4.94 15.07
N VAL A 30 5.35 5.80 15.21
CA VAL A 30 6.63 5.41 15.83
C VAL A 30 6.47 5.19 17.33
N VAL A 31 5.70 6.05 18.01
CA VAL A 31 5.40 5.87 19.43
C VAL A 31 4.60 4.58 19.67
N GLU A 32 3.64 4.27 18.80
CA GLU A 32 2.87 3.03 18.86
C GLU A 32 3.76 1.79 18.62
N GLU A 33 4.67 1.84 17.64
CA GLU A 33 5.62 0.76 17.36
C GLU A 33 6.56 0.51 18.56
N VAL A 34 7.15 1.57 19.13
CA VAL A 34 8.02 1.44 20.31
C VAL A 34 7.24 0.92 21.52
N LYS A 35 5.99 1.36 21.69
CA LYS A 35 5.10 0.86 22.73
C LYS A 35 4.83 -0.63 22.59
N ASP A 36 4.52 -1.11 21.38
CA ASP A 36 4.28 -2.53 21.11
C ASP A 36 5.54 -3.38 21.35
N HIS A 37 6.72 -2.85 21.01
CA HIS A 37 7.98 -3.51 21.31
C HIS A 37 8.23 -3.62 22.82
N LEU A 38 7.99 -2.56 23.59
CA LEU A 38 8.11 -2.58 25.05
C LEU A 38 7.14 -3.58 25.70
N TYR A 39 5.89 -3.64 25.23
CA TYR A 39 4.94 -4.63 25.74
C TYR A 39 5.35 -6.06 25.42
N SER A 40 5.82 -6.32 24.20
CA SER A 40 6.33 -7.65 23.81
C SER A 40 7.53 -8.04 24.66
N PHE A 41 8.46 -7.11 24.87
CA PHE A 41 9.64 -7.29 25.72
C PHE A 41 9.26 -7.66 27.15
N VAL A 42 8.35 -6.89 27.75
CA VAL A 42 7.86 -7.16 29.12
C VAL A 42 7.16 -8.51 29.20
N GLN A 43 6.32 -8.87 28.22
CA GLN A 43 5.64 -10.17 28.22
C GLN A 43 6.62 -11.34 28.10
N ASP A 44 7.65 -11.22 27.26
CA ASP A 44 8.65 -12.25 27.08
C ASP A 44 9.43 -12.51 28.38
N TYR A 45 9.83 -11.46 29.10
CA TYR A 45 10.54 -11.63 30.38
C TYR A 45 9.63 -12.03 31.54
N LYS A 46 8.37 -11.57 31.57
CA LYS A 46 7.37 -12.12 32.51
C LYS A 46 7.16 -13.61 32.29
N SER A 47 7.13 -14.07 31.04
CA SER A 47 7.00 -15.50 30.71
C SER A 47 8.21 -16.34 31.14
N GLN A 48 9.38 -15.71 31.28
CA GLN A 48 10.61 -16.30 31.80
C GLN A 48 10.69 -16.27 33.35
N GLY A 49 9.68 -15.69 34.02
CA GLY A 49 9.58 -15.65 35.48
C GLY A 49 10.41 -14.55 36.15
N LEU A 50 10.84 -13.53 35.40
CA LEU A 50 11.53 -12.37 35.97
C LEU A 50 10.54 -11.50 36.77
N THR A 51 11.08 -10.85 37.80
CA THR A 51 10.33 -9.88 38.61
C THR A 51 10.24 -8.54 37.88
N ASP A 52 9.22 -7.75 38.22
CA ASP A 52 9.00 -6.44 37.59
C ASP A 52 10.22 -5.49 37.74
N ALA A 53 10.97 -5.60 38.83
CA ALA A 53 12.19 -4.82 39.07
C ALA A 53 13.36 -5.22 38.15
N GLU A 54 13.51 -6.52 37.87
CA GLU A 54 14.54 -7.02 36.94
C GLU A 54 14.21 -6.64 35.50
N ILE A 55 12.92 -6.63 35.16
CA ILE A 55 12.43 -6.20 33.84
C ILE A 55 12.69 -4.70 33.65
N GLU A 56 12.47 -3.88 34.68
CA GLU A 56 12.79 -2.45 34.65
C GLU A 56 14.29 -2.21 34.39
N GLU A 57 15.17 -2.92 35.09
CA GLU A 57 16.61 -2.82 34.88
C GLU A 57 16.98 -3.23 33.44
N LYS A 58 16.35 -4.27 32.91
CA LYS A 58 16.54 -4.73 31.52
C LYS A 58 16.06 -3.71 30.49
N ILE A 59 14.93 -3.05 30.73
CA ILE A 59 14.44 -1.97 29.87
C ILE A 59 15.47 -0.83 29.83
N GLN A 60 16.03 -0.45 30.97
CA GLN A 60 17.05 0.60 31.04
C GLN A 60 18.39 0.21 30.39
N GLN A 61 18.72 -1.09 30.35
CA GLN A 61 19.96 -1.61 29.74
C GLN A 61 19.85 -1.80 28.22
N GLU A 62 18.72 -2.30 27.72
CA GLU A 62 18.56 -2.64 26.29
C GLU A 62 18.03 -1.50 25.44
N PHE A 63 17.19 -0.63 25.99
CA PHE A 63 16.70 0.51 25.25
C PHE A 63 17.76 1.61 25.27
N LEU A 64 18.25 1.96 24.08
CA LEU A 64 19.13 3.12 23.84
C LEU A 64 18.65 4.34 24.63
N SER A 65 19.57 5.24 24.97
CA SER A 65 19.18 6.50 25.62
C SER A 65 18.11 7.19 24.76
N MET A 66 17.07 7.73 25.41
CA MET A 66 15.93 8.34 24.71
C MET A 66 16.38 9.41 23.69
N ASP A 67 17.52 10.05 23.95
CA ASP A 67 18.22 10.96 23.03
C ASP A 67 18.71 10.27 21.76
N GLU A 68 19.40 9.15 21.86
CA GLU A 68 19.90 8.39 20.71
C GLU A 68 18.77 7.79 19.88
N LEU A 69 17.69 7.32 20.54
CA LEU A 69 16.51 6.78 19.86
C LEU A 69 15.77 7.89 19.11
N ALA A 70 15.55 9.05 19.75
CA ALA A 70 14.93 10.20 19.12
C ALA A 70 15.81 10.78 17.99
N GLU A 71 17.13 10.89 18.17
CA GLU A 71 18.06 11.36 17.15
C GLU A 71 18.16 10.38 15.98
N GLY A 72 18.17 9.06 16.24
CA GLY A 72 18.07 8.00 15.24
C GLY A 72 16.77 8.09 14.44
N ILE A 73 15.64 8.34 15.09
CA ILE A 73 14.34 8.52 14.43
C ILE A 73 14.26 9.86 13.69
N MET A 74 14.87 10.93 14.19
CA MET A 74 14.89 12.25 13.54
C MET A 74 15.83 12.30 12.34
N SER A 75 16.96 11.58 12.39
CA SER A 75 17.95 11.44 11.32
C SER A 75 17.53 10.41 10.27
N SER A 76 16.85 9.34 10.67
CA SER A 76 16.17 8.40 9.76
C SER A 76 14.79 8.90 9.31
N SER A 77 14.26 9.94 9.98
CA SER A 77 13.05 10.65 9.55
C SER A 77 13.35 11.19 8.18
N PRO A 78 12.61 10.73 7.17
CA PRO A 78 13.16 10.80 5.85
C PRO A 78 12.89 12.18 5.27
N LYS A 79 13.79 13.13 5.54
CA LYS A 79 13.87 14.39 4.79
C LYS A 79 13.99 14.14 3.27
N ASN A 80 14.30 12.92 2.84
CA ASN A 80 14.43 12.52 1.43
C ASN A 80 13.59 11.31 0.96
N SER A 81 12.69 10.70 1.74
CA SER A 81 11.91 9.55 1.24
C SER A 81 10.81 9.96 0.27
N LEU A 82 10.34 11.20 0.32
CA LEU A 82 9.41 11.71 -0.68
C LEU A 82 10.08 11.69 -2.07
N HIS A 83 11.34 12.10 -2.17
CA HIS A 83 12.05 12.12 -3.45
C HIS A 83 12.42 10.72 -3.95
N HIS A 84 12.75 9.78 -3.06
CA HIS A 84 13.12 8.41 -3.46
C HIS A 84 11.89 7.50 -3.70
N ARG A 85 10.83 7.64 -2.90
CA ARG A 85 9.56 6.93 -3.09
C ARG A 85 8.76 7.51 -4.26
N MET A 86 8.84 8.81 -4.52
CA MET A 86 8.29 9.40 -5.74
C MET A 86 9.14 9.07 -6.98
N LYS A 87 10.47 8.99 -6.94
CA LYS A 87 11.27 8.59 -8.12
C LYS A 87 10.83 7.24 -8.71
N LYS A 88 10.35 6.31 -7.87
CA LYS A 88 9.85 5.00 -8.32
C LYS A 88 8.39 5.04 -8.81
N ASN A 89 7.60 6.04 -8.41
CA ASN A 89 6.20 6.23 -8.82
C ASN A 89 5.99 7.29 -9.93
N TYR A 90 6.94 8.20 -10.17
CA TYR A 90 6.84 9.19 -11.25
C TYR A 90 6.75 8.54 -12.63
N THR A 91 7.39 7.38 -12.84
CA THR A 91 7.28 6.61 -14.09
C THR A 91 5.87 6.09 -14.36
N LEU A 92 5.01 5.98 -13.35
CA LEU A 92 3.60 5.57 -13.47
C LEU A 92 2.64 6.76 -13.49
N ILE A 93 3.00 7.84 -12.81
CA ILE A 93 2.25 9.10 -12.82
C ILE A 93 2.33 9.75 -14.21
N LEU A 94 3.49 9.68 -14.88
CA LEU A 94 3.68 10.24 -16.22
C LEU A 94 2.70 9.69 -17.27
N PRO A 95 2.55 8.36 -17.46
CA PRO A 95 1.56 7.82 -18.40
C PRO A 95 0.11 8.07 -17.95
N LEU A 96 -0.15 8.15 -16.63
CA LEU A 96 -1.49 8.43 -16.10
C LEU A 96 -1.92 9.87 -16.41
N ILE A 97 -1.01 10.83 -16.23
CA ILE A 97 -1.21 12.25 -16.55
C ILE A 97 -1.21 12.47 -18.07
N ALA A 98 -0.28 11.87 -18.80
CA ALA A 98 -0.23 12.00 -20.26
C ALA A 98 -1.49 11.41 -20.92
N GLY A 99 -1.97 10.28 -20.41
CA GLY A 99 -3.19 9.66 -20.90
C GLY A 99 -4.45 10.41 -20.49
N SER A 100 -4.55 10.92 -19.26
CA SER A 100 -5.69 11.75 -18.85
C SER A 100 -5.74 13.08 -19.61
N LEU A 101 -4.59 13.70 -19.89
CA LEU A 101 -4.50 14.89 -20.75
C LEU A 101 -4.80 14.58 -22.22
N GLY A 102 -4.38 13.41 -22.71
CA GLY A 102 -4.68 12.94 -24.07
C GLY A 102 -6.17 12.81 -24.34
N ILE A 103 -6.96 12.34 -23.36
CA ILE A 103 -8.43 12.21 -23.47
C ILE A 103 -9.10 13.57 -23.73
N PHE A 104 -8.57 14.66 -23.16
CA PHE A 104 -9.06 16.01 -23.42
C PHE A 104 -8.56 16.60 -24.73
N ALA A 105 -7.37 16.20 -25.18
CA ALA A 105 -6.75 16.71 -26.41
C ALA A 105 -7.32 16.08 -27.70
N PHE A 106 -7.80 14.83 -27.65
CA PHE A 106 -8.32 14.10 -28.81
C PHE A 106 -9.72 13.50 -28.52
N PRO A 107 -10.78 14.32 -28.55
CA PRO A 107 -12.14 13.90 -28.22
C PRO A 107 -12.71 12.81 -29.16
N ASP A 108 -12.27 12.76 -30.42
CA ASP A 108 -12.78 11.80 -31.41
C ASP A 108 -12.15 10.40 -31.31
N HIS A 109 -11.07 10.23 -30.52
CA HIS A 109 -10.30 8.98 -30.41
C HIS A 109 -10.03 8.56 -28.96
N GLN A 110 -10.93 8.94 -28.04
CA GLN A 110 -10.79 8.67 -26.61
C GLN A 110 -10.67 7.18 -26.30
N GLU A 111 -11.44 6.33 -26.98
CA GLU A 111 -11.42 4.88 -26.76
C GLU A 111 -10.06 4.25 -27.09
N LEU A 112 -9.44 4.74 -28.16
CA LEU A 112 -8.12 4.28 -28.62
C LEU A 112 -7.02 4.67 -27.61
N LEU A 113 -7.09 5.89 -27.08
CA LEU A 113 -6.19 6.35 -26.01
C LEU A 113 -6.37 5.54 -24.72
N ILE A 114 -7.61 5.27 -24.33
CA ILE A 114 -7.93 4.45 -23.15
C ILE A 114 -7.40 3.02 -23.35
N ALA A 115 -7.59 2.43 -24.52
CA ALA A 115 -7.04 1.12 -24.86
C ALA A 115 -5.52 1.09 -24.75
N LEU A 116 -4.83 2.09 -25.31
CA LEU A 116 -3.38 2.22 -25.23
C LEU A 116 -2.90 2.30 -23.78
N MET A 117 -3.57 3.11 -22.93
CA MET A 117 -3.26 3.17 -21.51
C MET A 117 -3.43 1.81 -20.83
N LEU A 118 -4.52 1.10 -21.12
CA LEU A 118 -4.79 -0.22 -20.55
C LEU A 118 -3.74 -1.25 -20.95
N PHE A 119 -3.22 -1.22 -22.18
CA PHE A 119 -2.11 -2.08 -22.59
C PHE A 119 -0.80 -1.73 -21.88
N ILE A 120 -0.48 -0.44 -21.73
CA ILE A 120 0.69 0.00 -20.98
C ILE A 120 0.56 -0.48 -19.52
N TYR A 121 -0.61 -0.34 -18.90
CA TYR A 121 -0.84 -0.84 -17.55
C TYR A 121 -0.76 -2.36 -17.47
N SER A 122 -1.33 -3.08 -18.44
CA SER A 122 -1.23 -4.53 -18.51
C SER A 122 0.22 -5.00 -18.55
N TYR A 123 1.06 -4.37 -19.38
CA TYR A 123 2.49 -4.65 -19.47
C TYR A 123 3.23 -4.33 -18.17
N LEU A 124 2.95 -3.18 -17.55
CA LEU A 124 3.55 -2.78 -16.28
C LEU A 124 3.15 -3.71 -15.12
N VAL A 125 1.90 -4.18 -15.10
CA VAL A 125 1.42 -5.10 -14.06
C VAL A 125 2.13 -6.44 -14.13
N VAL A 126 2.39 -6.99 -15.33
CA VAL A 126 3.16 -8.24 -15.49
C VAL A 126 4.64 -8.06 -15.18
N THR A 127 5.28 -7.01 -15.71
CA THR A 127 6.73 -6.82 -15.56
C THR A 127 7.14 -6.38 -14.17
N LYS A 128 6.36 -5.49 -13.53
CA LYS A 128 6.67 -4.95 -12.20
C LYS A 128 5.91 -5.65 -11.07
N LYS A 129 5.08 -6.67 -11.38
CA LYS A 129 4.22 -7.40 -10.42
C LYS A 129 3.39 -6.47 -9.52
N MET A 130 3.01 -5.30 -10.04
CA MET A 130 2.34 -4.26 -9.26
C MET A 130 0.85 -4.55 -9.12
N THR A 131 0.46 -5.18 -8.01
CA THR A 131 -0.93 -5.53 -7.71
C THR A 131 -1.71 -4.46 -6.94
N TRP A 132 -1.06 -3.36 -6.55
CA TRP A 132 -1.65 -2.29 -5.73
C TRP A 132 -2.78 -1.51 -6.42
N GLY A 133 -2.80 -1.49 -7.76
CA GLY A 133 -3.86 -0.84 -8.54
C GLY A 133 -5.21 -1.56 -8.50
N PHE A 134 -5.27 -2.81 -8.02
CA PHE A 134 -6.52 -3.56 -7.95
C PHE A 134 -7.21 -3.36 -6.60
N ALA A 135 -8.44 -2.83 -6.63
CA ALA A 135 -9.23 -2.59 -5.42
C ALA A 135 -9.42 -3.84 -4.55
N ALA A 136 -9.57 -5.02 -5.18
CA ALA A 136 -9.70 -6.30 -4.49
C ALA A 136 -8.46 -6.66 -3.64
N VAL A 137 -7.27 -6.33 -4.15
CA VAL A 137 -5.98 -6.57 -3.47
C VAL A 137 -5.75 -5.54 -2.37
N ARG A 138 -6.08 -4.27 -2.64
CA ARG A 138 -5.94 -3.17 -1.67
C ARG A 138 -6.83 -3.34 -0.43
N LYS A 139 -8.02 -3.95 -0.60
CA LYS A 139 -8.97 -4.18 0.51
C LYS A 139 -8.51 -5.29 1.46
N ASN A 140 -7.68 -6.23 1.01
CA ASN A 140 -7.21 -7.37 1.81
C ASN A 140 -5.72 -7.69 1.55
N PRO A 141 -4.78 -6.80 1.89
CA PRO A 141 -3.37 -6.95 1.52
C PRO A 141 -2.72 -8.22 2.11
N GLY A 142 -3.10 -8.62 3.34
CA GLY A 142 -2.54 -9.80 4.02
C GLY A 142 -3.07 -11.16 3.55
N ARG A 143 -4.11 -11.21 2.71
CA ARG A 143 -4.68 -12.47 2.19
C ARG A 143 -4.06 -12.90 0.85
N VAL A 144 -3.22 -12.07 0.24
CA VAL A 144 -2.68 -12.31 -1.10
C VAL A 144 -1.42 -13.18 -0.99
N LYS A 145 -1.58 -14.50 -0.82
CA LYS A 145 -0.42 -15.41 -0.74
C LYS A 145 0.35 -15.55 -2.05
N HIS A 146 -0.30 -15.29 -3.20
CA HIS A 146 0.29 -15.50 -4.53
C HIS A 146 0.23 -14.23 -5.40
N HIS A 147 1.04 -13.23 -5.05
CA HIS A 147 1.13 -11.96 -5.79
C HIS A 147 1.42 -12.13 -7.29
N GLU A 148 2.22 -13.13 -7.66
CA GLU A 148 2.59 -13.39 -9.06
C GLU A 148 1.39 -13.84 -9.90
N LYS A 149 0.58 -14.78 -9.40
CA LYS A 149 -0.62 -15.24 -10.11
C LYS A 149 -1.66 -14.12 -10.22
N VAL A 150 -1.83 -13.33 -9.15
CA VAL A 150 -2.74 -12.18 -9.15
C VAL A 150 -2.29 -11.09 -10.14
N SER A 151 -0.99 -10.83 -10.25
CA SER A 151 -0.42 -9.92 -11.24
C SER A 151 -0.66 -10.42 -12.67
N GLN A 152 -0.40 -11.69 -12.96
CA GLN A 152 -0.67 -12.27 -14.30
C GLN A 152 -2.14 -12.14 -14.68
N LEU A 153 -3.06 -12.49 -13.76
CA LEU A 153 -4.50 -12.36 -13.99
C LEU A 153 -4.94 -10.91 -14.16
N GLY A 154 -4.40 -10.00 -13.34
CA GLY A 154 -4.68 -8.58 -13.44
C GLY A 154 -4.23 -7.97 -14.77
N SER A 155 -3.10 -8.43 -15.29
CA SER A 155 -2.60 -8.05 -16.60
C SER A 155 -3.47 -8.59 -17.73
N ILE A 156 -3.88 -9.86 -17.68
CA ILE A 156 -4.81 -10.45 -18.65
C ILE A 156 -6.14 -9.69 -18.65
N TYR A 157 -6.67 -9.37 -17.48
CA TYR A 157 -7.87 -8.55 -17.33
C TYR A 157 -7.71 -7.18 -18.01
N LEU A 158 -6.66 -6.44 -17.70
CA LEU A 158 -6.39 -5.13 -18.31
C LEU A 158 -6.20 -5.22 -19.82
N PHE A 159 -5.55 -6.28 -20.30
CA PHE A 159 -5.35 -6.53 -21.72
C PHE A 159 -6.68 -6.77 -22.44
N LEU A 160 -7.54 -7.63 -21.90
CA LEU A 160 -8.87 -7.90 -22.46
C LEU A 160 -9.72 -6.63 -22.48
N LEU A 161 -9.62 -5.82 -21.44
CA LEU A 161 -10.33 -4.54 -21.36
C LEU A 161 -9.85 -3.57 -22.45
N GLY A 162 -8.53 -3.49 -22.67
CA GLY A 162 -7.97 -2.72 -23.79
C GLY A 162 -8.42 -3.23 -25.16
N MET A 163 -8.52 -4.54 -25.35
CA MET A 163 -9.05 -5.14 -26.58
C MET A 163 -10.52 -4.76 -26.81
N VAL A 164 -11.34 -4.76 -25.76
CA VAL A 164 -12.75 -4.34 -25.86
C VAL A 164 -12.85 -2.88 -26.33
N PHE A 165 -12.03 -1.98 -25.82
CA PHE A 165 -12.00 -0.58 -26.27
C PHE A 165 -11.50 -0.41 -27.71
N ILE A 166 -10.52 -1.20 -28.17
CA ILE A 166 -10.14 -1.21 -29.59
C ILE A 166 -11.30 -1.68 -30.46
N ILE A 167 -11.97 -2.76 -30.07
CA ILE A 167 -13.07 -3.33 -30.84
C ILE A 167 -14.25 -2.34 -30.89
N GLY A 168 -14.52 -1.62 -29.79
CA GLY A 168 -15.50 -0.52 -29.72
C GLY A 168 -15.31 0.48 -30.84
N GLN A 169 -14.09 1.02 -30.95
CA GLN A 169 -13.77 2.01 -31.95
C GLN A 169 -14.06 1.59 -33.41
N PHE A 170 -14.03 0.28 -33.72
CA PHE A 170 -14.22 -0.23 -35.08
C PHE A 170 -15.58 -0.88 -35.33
N VAL A 171 -16.38 -1.15 -34.30
CA VAL A 171 -17.62 -1.92 -34.40
C VAL A 171 -18.82 -1.00 -34.17
N THR A 172 -19.42 -0.52 -35.25
CA THR A 172 -20.68 0.22 -35.19
C THR A 172 -21.86 -0.77 -35.15
N MET A 173 -22.55 -0.81 -34.01
CA MET A 173 -23.77 -1.61 -33.84
C MET A 173 -24.90 -0.79 -33.22
N THR A 174 -26.15 -1.19 -33.47
CA THR A 174 -27.29 -0.61 -32.76
C THR A 174 -27.19 -0.94 -31.27
N ASN A 175 -27.27 0.08 -30.40
CA ASN A 175 -27.06 -0.03 -28.95
C ASN A 175 -25.62 -0.38 -28.51
N GLU A 176 -24.63 0.05 -29.30
CA GLU A 176 -23.20 -0.10 -29.02
C GLU A 176 -22.82 0.16 -27.55
N ASN A 177 -23.15 1.33 -27.02
CA ASN A 177 -22.80 1.72 -25.65
C ASN A 177 -23.33 0.75 -24.59
N LEU A 178 -24.55 0.22 -24.76
CA LEU A 178 -25.16 -0.73 -23.83
C LEU A 178 -24.46 -2.09 -23.87
N ILE A 179 -24.11 -2.57 -25.07
CA ILE A 179 -23.39 -3.83 -25.27
C ILE A 179 -21.98 -3.72 -24.69
N PHE A 180 -21.25 -2.65 -25.02
CA PHE A 180 -19.90 -2.42 -24.48
C PHE A 180 -19.88 -2.30 -22.96
N LEU A 181 -20.81 -1.54 -22.38
CA LEU A 181 -20.93 -1.42 -20.94
C LEU A 181 -21.24 -2.77 -20.28
N SER A 182 -22.13 -3.58 -20.88
CA SER A 182 -22.44 -4.92 -20.36
C SER A 182 -21.21 -5.84 -20.36
N VAL A 183 -20.41 -5.80 -21.43
CA VAL A 183 -19.17 -6.59 -21.56
C VAL A 183 -18.13 -6.14 -20.53
N ILE A 184 -17.93 -4.83 -20.37
CA ILE A 184 -17.00 -4.28 -19.38
C ILE A 184 -17.40 -4.68 -17.96
N VAL A 185 -18.69 -4.56 -17.61
CA VAL A 185 -19.21 -4.95 -16.30
C VAL A 185 -19.03 -6.45 -16.08
N PHE A 186 -19.33 -7.28 -17.08
CA PHE A 186 -19.19 -8.72 -16.99
C PHE A 186 -17.74 -9.16 -16.78
N ILE A 187 -16.79 -8.60 -17.52
CA ILE A 187 -15.36 -8.87 -17.38
C ILE A 187 -14.86 -8.41 -15.99
N SER A 188 -15.31 -7.24 -15.53
CA SER A 188 -14.94 -6.68 -14.23
C SER A 188 -15.45 -7.51 -13.06
N LEU A 189 -16.73 -7.93 -13.10
CA LEU A 189 -17.32 -8.80 -12.09
C LEU A 189 -16.66 -10.18 -12.07
N SER A 190 -16.41 -10.76 -13.25
CA SER A 190 -15.72 -12.04 -13.38
C SER A 190 -14.32 -12.00 -12.76
N PHE A 191 -13.55 -10.94 -13.04
CA PHE A 191 -12.24 -10.73 -12.43
C PHE A 191 -12.32 -10.54 -10.92
N PHE A 192 -13.24 -9.70 -10.43
CA PHE A 192 -13.42 -9.45 -9.00
C PHE A 192 -13.80 -10.72 -8.24
N PHE A 193 -14.74 -11.50 -8.78
CA PHE A 193 -15.17 -12.77 -8.20
C PHE A 193 -14.02 -13.80 -8.19
N TYR A 194 -13.28 -13.90 -9.30
CA TYR A 194 -12.15 -14.80 -9.40
C TYR A 194 -11.04 -14.46 -8.38
N ILE A 195 -10.66 -13.19 -8.27
CA ILE A 195 -9.66 -12.74 -7.30
C ILE A 195 -10.14 -12.99 -5.87
N ASN A 196 -11.40 -12.65 -5.53
CA ASN A 196 -11.92 -12.92 -4.19
C ASN A 196 -11.93 -14.42 -3.84
N ARG A 197 -12.31 -15.28 -4.78
CA ARG A 197 -12.27 -16.74 -4.58
C ARG A 197 -10.85 -17.25 -4.39
N MET A 198 -9.88 -16.65 -5.08
CA MET A 198 -8.46 -16.97 -4.94
C MET A 198 -7.86 -16.45 -3.63
N LEU A 199 -8.35 -15.32 -3.10
CA LEU A 199 -7.94 -14.74 -1.81
C LEU A 199 -8.58 -15.44 -0.60
N ALA A 200 -9.68 -16.16 -0.80
CA ALA A 200 -10.38 -16.91 0.25
C ALA A 200 -9.85 -18.33 0.47
N ARG A 201 -8.95 -18.82 -0.41
CA ARG A 201 -8.23 -20.10 -0.28
C ARG A 201 -6.80 -19.84 0.22
#